data_AF-K0VU69-F1
#
_entry.id   AF-K0VU69-F1
#
_cell.length_a   1.000
_cell.length_b   1.000
_cell.length_c   1.000
_cell.angle_alpha   90.00
_cell.angle_beta   90.00
_cell.angle_gamma   90.00
#
_symmetry.space_group_name_H-M   'P 1'
#
loop_
_entity.id
_entity.type
_entity.pdbx_description
1 polymer ?
#
loop_
_entity_poly.entity_id
_entity_poly.type
_entity_poly.pdbx_seq_one_letter_code
_entity_poly.pdbx_strand_id
1 'polypeptide(L)'
;FIPLSSKVTEPSLAAARAQGAVFAYGSFFTVLINFLILAWIIFLMVKGVNTLRAQVERQEKAAPEELPPPPADVQLLTEIRDLLAKRPVV
;
A
#
# COMPACT_ATOMS: atom_id res chain seq x y z
N PHE A 1 34.98 -16.24 11.28
CA PHE A 1 34.98 -15.83 12.71
C PHE A 1 36.43 -15.59 13.10
N ILE A 2 36.74 -14.47 13.76
CA ILE A 2 38.11 -14.19 14.23
C ILE A 2 38.22 -14.75 15.66
N PRO A 3 39.04 -15.78 15.91
CA PRO A 3 39.21 -16.33 17.24
C PRO A 3 40.16 -15.44 18.05
N LEU A 4 39.75 -15.07 19.27
CA LEU A 4 40.60 -14.32 20.23
C LEU A 4 41.46 -15.24 21.11
N SER A 5 41.56 -16.54 20.76
CA SER A 5 42.37 -17.52 21.48
C SER A 5 42.89 -18.59 20.51
N SER A 6 44.16 -18.95 20.62
CA SER A 6 44.88 -19.93 19.79
C SER A 6 44.50 -21.40 20.06
N LYS A 7 43.38 -21.66 20.75
CA LYS A 7 42.90 -23.01 21.10
C LYS A 7 41.62 -23.45 20.38
N VAL A 8 41.20 -22.78 19.30
CA VAL A 8 40.02 -23.21 18.52
C VAL A 8 40.40 -23.44 17.07
N THR A 9 40.60 -24.71 16.73
CA THR A 9 41.00 -25.19 15.39
C THR A 9 40.01 -26.24 14.89
N GLU A 10 38.70 -25.96 14.92
CA GLU A 10 37.70 -26.85 14.33
C GLU A 10 36.62 -26.04 13.55
N PRO A 11 36.20 -26.49 12.35
CA PRO A 11 35.41 -25.71 11.39
C PRO A 11 33.89 -25.79 11.59
N SER A 12 33.39 -26.22 12.77
CA SER A 12 31.94 -26.38 13.00
C SER A 12 31.34 -25.39 14.01
N LEU A 13 30.24 -24.75 13.60
CA LEU A 13 29.52 -23.68 14.29
C LEU A 13 28.82 -24.08 15.59
N ALA A 14 28.70 -25.39 15.88
CA ALA A 14 27.88 -25.90 16.97
C ALA A 14 28.56 -25.77 18.34
N ALA A 15 29.88 -25.92 18.43
CA ALA A 15 30.60 -25.90 19.72
C ALA A 15 30.91 -24.49 20.25
N ALA A 16 31.00 -23.48 19.37
CA ALA A 16 31.29 -22.10 19.75
C ALA A 16 30.12 -21.38 20.45
N ARG A 17 28.89 -21.90 20.37
CA ARG A 17 27.73 -21.37 21.10
C ARG A 17 27.73 -21.73 22.60
N ALA A 18 28.51 -22.73 23.02
CA ALA A 18 28.44 -23.30 24.37
C ALA A 18 29.41 -22.66 25.40
N GLN A 19 30.29 -21.74 24.99
CA GLN A 19 31.43 -21.27 25.81
C GLN A 19 31.38 -19.81 26.28
N GLY A 20 30.21 -19.17 26.28
CA GLY A 20 30.00 -17.85 26.91
C GLY A 20 29.40 -16.81 25.96
N ALA A 21 28.94 -15.69 26.52
CA ALA A 21 28.25 -14.62 25.82
C ALA A 21 29.14 -14.01 24.71
N VAL A 22 29.07 -14.61 23.52
CA VAL A 22 29.62 -14.03 22.31
C VAL A 22 28.83 -12.76 22.04
N PHE A 23 29.50 -11.60 22.02
CA PHE A 23 28.92 -10.37 21.48
C PHE A 23 28.60 -10.61 20.01
N ALA A 24 27.39 -11.11 19.77
CA ALA A 24 26.91 -11.51 18.47
C ALA A 24 26.52 -10.28 17.66
N TYR A 25 27.50 -9.39 17.39
CA TYR A 25 27.35 -8.29 16.45
C TYR A 25 26.75 -8.80 15.13
N GLY A 26 27.20 -9.98 14.66
CA GLY A 26 26.61 -10.67 13.52
C GLY A 26 25.11 -10.93 13.67
N SER A 27 24.66 -11.50 14.79
CA SER A 27 23.23 -11.82 14.99
C SER A 27 22.37 -10.57 15.13
N PHE A 28 22.84 -9.53 15.82
CA PHE A 28 22.12 -8.27 15.95
C PHE A 28 21.99 -7.58 14.59
N PHE A 29 23.07 -7.50 13.82
CA PHE A 29 23.02 -6.96 12.46
C PHE A 29 22.15 -7.80 11.54
N THR A 30 22.16 -9.13 11.64
CA THR A 30 21.24 -9.98 10.86
C THR A 30 19.79 -9.67 11.18
N VAL A 31 19.42 -9.58 12.46
CA VAL A 31 18.05 -9.23 12.88
C VAL A 31 17.68 -7.81 12.44
N LEU A 32 18.59 -6.85 12.60
CA LEU A 32 18.41 -5.46 12.20
C LEU A 32 18.19 -5.35 10.67
N ILE A 33 19.04 -5.99 9.88
CA ILE A 33 18.93 -6.01 8.41
C ILE A 33 17.63 -6.69 7.99
N ASN A 34 17.26 -7.83 8.61
CA ASN A 34 16.00 -8.51 8.32
C ASN A 34 14.79 -7.62 8.62
N PHE A 35 14.80 -6.88 9.74
CA PHE A 35 13.77 -5.93 10.09
C PHE A 35 13.68 -4.78 9.08
N LEU A 36 14.82 -4.21 8.67
CA LEU A 36 14.87 -3.15 7.65
C LEU A 36 14.32 -3.64 6.31
N ILE A 37 14.70 -4.85 5.86
CA ILE A 37 14.21 -5.43 4.60
C ILE A 37 12.69 -5.67 4.68
N LEU A 38 12.19 -6.27 5.76
CA LEU A 38 10.77 -6.54 5.91
C LEU A 38 9.96 -5.24 5.97
N ALA A 39 10.41 -4.26 6.75
CA ALA A 39 9.80 -2.94 6.82
C ALA A 39 9.77 -2.26 5.44
N TRP A 40 10.87 -2.36 4.68
CA TRP A 40 10.97 -1.81 3.32
C TRP A 40 10.00 -2.49 2.35
N ILE A 41 9.89 -3.82 2.38
CA ILE A 41 8.95 -4.58 1.53
C ILE A 41 7.51 -4.18 1.83
N ILE A 42 7.13 -4.13 3.12
CA ILE A 42 5.78 -3.74 3.53
C ILE A 42 5.50 -2.27 3.16
N PHE A 43 6.48 -1.38 3.33
CA PHE A 43 6.36 0.02 2.90
C PHE A 43 6.12 0.14 1.39
N LEU A 44 6.88 -0.59 0.56
CA LEU A 44 6.66 -0.61 -0.88
C LEU A 44 5.30 -1.19 -1.26
N MET A 45 4.85 -2.25 -0.58
CA MET A 45 3.54 -2.86 -0.80
C MET A 45 2.40 -1.89 -0.47
N VAL A 46 2.45 -1.25 0.70
CA VAL A 46 1.45 -0.24 1.13
C VAL A 46 1.48 0.98 0.20
N LYS A 47 2.68 1.45 -0.18
CA LYS A 47 2.83 2.55 -1.15
C LYS A 47 2.24 2.17 -2.50
N GLY A 48 2.48 0.96 -2.99
CA GLY A 48 1.89 0.45 -4.24
C GLY A 48 0.36 0.46 -4.20
N VAL A 49 -0.22 -0.12 -3.16
CA VAL A 49 -1.69 -0.14 -2.96
C VAL A 49 -2.25 1.28 -2.87
N ASN A 50 -1.63 2.16 -2.08
CA ASN A 50 -2.10 3.54 -1.95
C ASN A 50 -1.97 4.34 -3.26
N THR A 51 -0.93 4.08 -4.05
CA THR A 51 -0.71 4.76 -5.34
C THR A 51 -1.74 4.31 -6.38
N LEU A 52 -2.07 3.02 -6.42
CA LEU A 52 -3.11 2.50 -7.32
C LEU A 52 -4.49 3.05 -6.95
N ARG A 53 -4.85 3.08 -5.67
CA ARG A 53 -6.12 3.69 -5.20
C ARG A 53 -6.18 5.18 -5.55
N ALA A 54 -5.10 5.92 -5.32
CA ALA A 54 -5.04 7.35 -5.68
C ALA A 54 -5.08 7.60 -7.19
N GLN A 55 -4.61 6.68 -8.03
CA GLN A 55 -4.73 6.79 -9.49
C GLN A 55 -6.16 6.49 -9.97
N VAL A 56 -6.84 5.51 -9.37
CA VAL A 56 -8.24 5.20 -9.67
C VAL A 56 -9.16 6.36 -9.27
N GLU A 57 -9.02 6.92 -8.06
CA GLU A 57 -9.82 8.07 -7.62
C GLU A 57 -9.58 9.33 -8.45
N ARG A 58 -8.35 9.52 -8.96
CA ARG A 58 -8.05 10.64 -9.88
C ARG A 58 -8.61 10.41 -11.28
N GLN A 59 -8.69 9.16 -11.75
CA GLN A 59 -9.35 8.84 -13.02
C GLN A 59 -10.88 8.94 -12.91
N GLU A 60 -11.49 8.55 -11.79
CA GLU A 60 -12.93 8.78 -11.54
C GLU A 60 -13.29 10.27 -11.50
N LYS A 61 -12.40 11.14 -11.01
CA LYS A 61 -12.59 12.60 -11.06
C LYS A 61 -12.25 13.26 -12.39
N ALA A 62 -11.57 12.56 -13.30
CA ALA A 62 -11.19 13.05 -14.62
C ALA A 62 -12.04 12.46 -15.75
N ALA A 63 -12.78 11.38 -15.49
CA ALA A 63 -14.00 11.13 -16.22
C ALA A 63 -14.88 12.37 -16.00
N PRO A 64 -15.47 12.97 -17.05
CA PRO A 64 -16.55 13.92 -16.85
C PRO A 64 -17.50 13.23 -15.88
N GLU A 65 -17.82 13.88 -14.77
CA GLU A 65 -18.97 13.50 -13.97
C GLU A 65 -20.12 13.45 -14.97
N GLU A 66 -20.43 12.26 -15.48
CA GLU A 66 -21.74 11.96 -16.03
C GLU A 66 -22.62 12.11 -14.80
N LEU A 67 -23.03 13.35 -14.59
CA LEU A 67 -23.98 13.78 -13.59
C LEU A 67 -25.02 12.67 -13.56
N PRO A 68 -25.23 12.01 -12.39
CA PRO A 68 -26.17 10.91 -12.31
C PRO A 68 -27.44 11.36 -13.03
N PRO A 69 -27.95 10.57 -14.00
CA PRO A 69 -29.05 11.00 -14.86
C PRO A 69 -30.10 11.60 -13.94
N PRO A 70 -30.55 12.85 -14.21
CA PRO A 70 -31.41 13.57 -13.29
C PRO A 70 -32.56 12.65 -12.88
N PRO A 71 -32.98 12.65 -11.60
CA PRO A 71 -34.04 11.79 -11.11
C PRO A 71 -35.22 11.77 -12.09
N ALA A 72 -35.87 10.62 -12.28
CA ALA A 72 -36.95 10.47 -13.26
C ALA A 72 -38.01 11.58 -13.11
N ASP A 73 -38.26 12.02 -11.88
CA ASP A 73 -39.16 13.13 -11.55
C ASP A 73 -38.71 14.47 -12.19
N VAL A 74 -37.41 14.78 -12.15
CA VAL A 74 -36.85 16.00 -12.75
C VAL A 74 -36.95 15.97 -14.29
N GLN A 75 -36.79 14.79 -14.88
CA GLN A 75 -36.98 14.61 -16.34
C GLN A 75 -38.45 14.81 -16.72
N LEU A 76 -39.38 14.16 -16.00
CA LEU A 76 -40.82 14.31 -16.22
C LEU A 76 -41.29 15.75 -16.04
N LEU A 77 -40.81 16.45 -15.02
CA LEU A 77 -41.13 17.87 -14.81
C LEU A 77 -40.60 18.76 -15.94
N THR A 78 -39.44 18.43 -16.51
CA THR A 78 -38.88 19.15 -17.66
C THR A 78 -39.73 18.93 -18.92
N GLU A 79 -40.15 17.69 -19.18
CA GLU A 79 -41.06 17.37 -20.28
C GLU A 79 -42.42 18.05 -20.12
N ILE A 80 -43.00 18.03 -18.91
CA ILE A 80 -44.28 18.69 -18.62
C ILE A 80 -44.18 20.22 -18.85
N ARG A 81 -43.08 20.85 -18.43
CA ARG A 81 -42.82 22.28 -18.69
C ARG A 81 -42.81 22.57 -20.18
N ASP A 82 -42.12 21.75 -20.96
CA ASP A 82 -41.98 21.96 -22.41
C ASP A 82 -43.32 21.72 -23.14
N LEU A 83 -44.12 20.76 -22.67
CA LEU A 83 -45.48 20.52 -23.16
C LEU A 83 -46.43 21.68 -22.82
N LEU A 84 -46.32 22.26 -21.62
CA LEU A 84 -47.08 23.43 -21.21
C LEU A 84 -46.69 24.68 -22.02
N ALA A 85 -45.39 24.90 -22.25
CA ALA A 85 -44.89 26.02 -23.05
C ALA A 85 -45.37 25.96 -24.51
N LYS A 86 -45.53 24.75 -25.06
CA LYS A 86 -46.06 24.53 -26.41
C LYS A 86 -47.58 24.62 -26.50
N ARG A 87 -48.30 24.62 -25.37
CA ARG A 87 -49.75 24.71 -25.37
C ARG A 87 -50.15 26.15 -25.71
N PRO A 88 -50.84 26.39 -26.85
CA PRO A 88 -51.33 27.72 -27.18
C PRO A 88 -52.33 28.14 -26.10
N VAL A 89 -52.04 29.27 -25.45
CA VAL A 89 -52.96 29.88 -24.49
C VAL A 89 -54.06 30.53 -25.30
N VAL A 90 -55.26 29.96 -25.24
CA VAL A 90 -56.49 30.51 -25.84
C VAL A 90 -57.01 31.64 -24.96
#